data_AF-A0A6P6QYX7-F1
#
_entry.id   AF-A0A6P6QYX7-F1
#
_cell.length_a   1.000
_cell.length_b   1.000
_cell.length_c   1.000
_cell.angle_alpha   90.00
_cell.angle_beta   90.00
_cell.angle_gamma   90.00
#
_symmetry.space_group_name_H-M   'P 1'
#
loop_
_entity.id
_entity.type
_entity.pdbx_description
1 polymer ?
#
loop_
_entity_poly.entity_id
_entity_poly.type
_entity_poly.pdbx_seq_one_letter_code
_entity_poly.pdbx_strand_id
1 'polypeptide(L)'
;MEGSLPKLEDLQGAAQGLMRLQDVYDLRVEGLVRGHFQQITNGDPVDIYKPPVSDTLSGDDCFLVGKVAYDLEDYYHSVQWFEEAVRLFRGTEWSPENEGTLEDALDHLAFSHFKTGNISFALSVSQELLLHDPVNSRVHFNVKKYEKLLDESPPVKNQGLVLKRPDSTYLRTRNVYEKLCQTKGSQPKHFENPRLFCDFFTNGNPGLLLQPIKRELISLHPYLVLFHSFVTRAEAKSIREYAIPGLRRSVVASGVNQSTAEYRISKSAWLKESPHGVVGKVDRRITMVTGLNVQPPYAEYLQVVNYGIGGHYEPHFDHATSNSSPLYRLKTGNRVATFMIYLSSVEAGGYTAFIYANFSVPVVENGALFWWNLHRNGQGNVDTLHAGCPVIVGDKWGMIVVSPIISKATYIAFKLPISGFMSMARSSNIVVALILRNEESNSPFKA
;
A
#
# COMPACT_ATOMS: atom_id res chain seq x y z
N MET A 1 1.46 -31.82 -10.19
CA MET A 1 1.71 -30.59 -10.99
C MET A 1 0.49 -29.67 -11.03
N GLU A 2 -0.73 -30.14 -10.77
CA GLU A 2 -1.93 -29.27 -10.72
C GLU A 2 -1.97 -28.31 -9.52
N GLY A 3 -1.43 -28.69 -8.36
CA GLY A 3 -1.44 -27.85 -7.16
C GLY A 3 -0.61 -26.55 -7.24
N SER A 4 0.11 -26.32 -8.34
CA SER A 4 0.94 -25.13 -8.59
C SER A 4 0.41 -24.23 -9.71
N LEU A 5 -0.71 -24.58 -10.34
CA LEU A 5 -1.33 -23.73 -11.37
C LEU A 5 -2.12 -22.59 -10.72
N PRO A 6 -2.24 -21.42 -11.38
CA PRO A 6 -3.10 -20.34 -10.94
C PRO A 6 -4.55 -20.81 -10.76
N LYS A 7 -5.21 -20.34 -9.71
CA LYS A 7 -6.62 -20.59 -9.42
C LYS A 7 -7.48 -19.40 -9.81
N LEU A 8 -8.80 -19.58 -9.80
CA LEU A 8 -9.76 -18.49 -10.00
C LEU A 8 -9.53 -17.32 -9.04
N GLU A 9 -9.15 -17.59 -7.78
CA GLU A 9 -8.80 -16.56 -6.80
C GLU A 9 -7.56 -15.73 -7.22
N ASP A 10 -6.60 -16.35 -7.92
CA ASP A 10 -5.41 -15.66 -8.42
C ASP A 10 -5.78 -14.76 -9.61
N LEU A 11 -6.64 -15.23 -10.52
CA LEU A 11 -7.19 -14.42 -11.61
C LEU A 11 -7.97 -13.22 -11.09
N GLN A 12 -8.89 -13.43 -10.13
CA GLN A 12 -9.64 -12.36 -9.48
C GLN A 12 -8.71 -11.35 -8.81
N GLY A 13 -7.70 -11.83 -8.07
CA GLY A 13 -6.70 -10.97 -7.43
C GLY A 13 -5.87 -10.16 -8.43
N ALA A 14 -5.50 -10.75 -9.56
CA ALA A 14 -4.77 -10.07 -10.64
C ALA A 14 -5.64 -9.01 -11.32
N ALA A 15 -6.88 -9.33 -11.69
CA ALA A 15 -7.83 -8.40 -12.28
C ALA A 15 -8.10 -7.21 -11.35
N GLN A 16 -8.37 -7.46 -10.07
CA GLN A 16 -8.51 -6.39 -9.07
C GLN A 16 -7.22 -5.58 -8.89
N GLY A 17 -6.06 -6.20 -9.03
CA GLY A 17 -4.76 -5.53 -9.07
C GLY A 17 -4.66 -4.54 -10.22
N LEU A 18 -5.04 -4.94 -11.44
CA LEU A 18 -5.04 -4.08 -12.63
C LEU A 18 -6.03 -2.93 -12.50
N MET A 19 -7.27 -3.19 -12.07
CA MET A 19 -8.28 -2.14 -11.82
C MET A 19 -7.79 -1.14 -10.77
N ARG A 20 -7.11 -1.61 -9.72
CA ARG A 20 -6.51 -0.71 -8.72
C ARG A 20 -5.38 0.15 -9.31
N LEU A 21 -4.55 -0.40 -10.19
CA LEU A 21 -3.52 0.38 -10.87
C LEU A 21 -4.13 1.44 -11.78
N GLN A 22 -5.14 1.04 -12.56
CA GLN A 22 -5.94 1.95 -13.38
C GLN A 22 -6.44 3.13 -12.56
N ASP A 23 -7.05 2.83 -11.42
CA ASP A 23 -7.62 3.79 -10.50
C ASP A 23 -6.61 4.71 -9.82
N VAL A 24 -5.58 4.15 -9.17
CA VAL A 24 -4.66 4.93 -8.33
C VAL A 24 -3.73 5.80 -9.17
N TYR A 25 -3.35 5.32 -10.35
CA TYR A 25 -2.41 6.01 -11.23
C TYR A 25 -3.09 6.68 -12.43
N ASP A 26 -4.42 6.71 -12.48
CA ASP A 26 -5.22 7.28 -13.57
C ASP A 26 -4.77 6.77 -14.95
N LEU A 27 -4.58 5.45 -15.05
CA LEU A 27 -4.03 4.82 -16.25
C LEU A 27 -5.14 4.49 -17.24
N ARG A 28 -4.83 4.63 -18.53
CA ARG A 28 -5.73 4.17 -19.60
C ARG A 28 -5.63 2.66 -19.79
N VAL A 29 -6.78 1.99 -19.97
CA VAL A 29 -6.82 0.55 -20.27
C VAL A 29 -6.02 0.21 -21.53
N GLU A 30 -6.13 1.01 -22.60
CA GLU A 30 -5.32 0.86 -23.83
C GLU A 30 -3.80 0.85 -23.54
N GLY A 31 -3.35 1.70 -22.60
CA GLY A 31 -1.97 1.75 -22.18
C GLY A 31 -1.57 0.50 -21.41
N LEU A 32 -2.38 0.12 -20.40
CA LEU A 32 -2.18 -1.08 -19.59
C LEU A 32 -2.07 -2.34 -20.46
N VAL A 33 -2.95 -2.50 -21.45
CA VAL A 33 -2.96 -3.62 -22.39
C VAL A 33 -1.68 -3.69 -23.21
N ARG A 34 -1.07 -2.54 -23.55
CA ARG A 34 0.20 -2.49 -24.28
C ARG A 34 1.43 -2.57 -23.37
N GLY A 35 1.24 -2.75 -22.05
CA GLY A 35 2.33 -2.67 -21.06
C GLY A 35 2.92 -1.26 -20.92
N HIS A 36 2.21 -0.22 -21.38
CA HIS A 36 2.61 1.19 -21.29
C HIS A 36 1.77 1.92 -20.24
N PHE A 37 2.38 2.25 -19.11
CA PHE A 37 1.67 2.89 -18.00
C PHE A 37 1.61 4.40 -18.23
N GLN A 38 0.55 4.86 -18.90
CA GLN A 38 0.34 6.27 -19.26
C GLN A 38 -0.87 6.87 -18.54
N GLN A 39 -0.70 8.08 -18.00
CA GLN A 39 -1.79 8.91 -17.49
C GLN A 39 -2.08 10.06 -18.46
N ILE A 40 -3.27 10.66 -18.40
CA ILE A 40 -3.56 11.90 -19.13
C ILE A 40 -3.32 13.09 -18.21
N THR A 41 -2.43 13.99 -18.59
CA THR A 41 -2.19 15.24 -17.84
C THR A 41 -2.35 16.42 -18.77
N ASN A 42 -3.30 17.31 -18.47
CA ASN A 42 -3.65 18.46 -19.32
C ASN A 42 -4.06 18.10 -20.76
N GLY A 43 -4.60 16.89 -20.97
CA GLY A 43 -5.00 16.39 -22.29
C GLY A 43 -3.93 15.59 -23.03
N ASP A 44 -2.68 15.60 -22.54
CA ASP A 44 -1.58 14.88 -23.16
C ASP A 44 -1.26 13.58 -22.41
N PRO A 45 -0.98 12.47 -23.12
CA PRO A 45 -0.46 11.26 -22.50
C PRO A 45 0.94 11.49 -21.92
N VAL A 46 1.10 11.21 -20.63
CA VAL A 46 2.38 11.25 -19.93
C VAL A 46 2.72 9.86 -19.44
N ASP A 47 3.87 9.34 -19.87
CA ASP A 47 4.38 8.06 -19.43
C ASP A 47 4.69 8.12 -17.93
N ILE A 48 3.99 7.31 -17.13
CA ILE A 48 4.39 7.02 -15.74
C ILE A 48 5.61 6.12 -15.77
N TYR A 49 5.52 5.04 -16.53
CA TYR A 49 6.58 4.08 -16.74
C TYR A 49 6.39 3.37 -18.08
N LYS A 50 7.50 3.13 -18.79
CA LYS A 50 7.53 2.38 -20.03
C LYS A 50 8.63 1.32 -19.93
N PRO A 51 8.27 0.02 -19.82
CA PRO A 51 9.27 -1.03 -19.75
C PRO A 51 10.03 -1.14 -21.08
N PRO A 52 11.31 -1.58 -21.04
CA PRO A 52 12.10 -1.79 -22.26
C PRO A 52 11.58 -2.95 -23.12
N VAL A 53 10.87 -3.90 -22.51
CA VAL A 53 10.17 -5.00 -23.16
C VAL A 53 8.76 -5.02 -22.62
N SER A 54 7.75 -5.00 -23.50
CA SER A 54 6.35 -5.03 -23.13
C SER A 54 5.67 -6.23 -23.78
N ASP A 55 5.05 -7.07 -22.96
CA ASP A 55 4.07 -8.05 -23.43
C ASP A 55 2.70 -7.39 -23.46
N THR A 56 1.88 -7.78 -24.43
CA THR A 56 0.54 -7.23 -24.62
C THR A 56 -0.51 -8.19 -24.08
N LEU A 57 -1.52 -7.64 -23.39
CA LEU A 57 -2.71 -8.41 -23.05
C LEU A 57 -3.52 -8.69 -24.34
N SER A 58 -4.04 -9.92 -24.44
CA SER A 58 -4.93 -10.34 -25.51
C SER A 58 -6.36 -9.85 -25.29
N GLY A 59 -7.22 -10.05 -26.30
CA GLY A 59 -8.66 -9.79 -26.14
C GLY A 59 -9.28 -10.66 -25.04
N ASP A 60 -8.81 -11.89 -24.89
CA ASP A 60 -9.26 -12.82 -23.85
C ASP A 60 -8.84 -12.35 -22.45
N ASP A 61 -7.59 -11.90 -22.29
CA ASP A 61 -7.12 -11.31 -21.03
C ASP A 61 -7.99 -10.11 -20.62
N CYS A 62 -8.31 -9.23 -21.58
CA CYS A 62 -9.16 -8.08 -21.33
C CYS A 62 -10.60 -8.50 -20.97
N PHE A 63 -11.12 -9.52 -21.64
CA PHE A 63 -12.43 -10.09 -21.35
C PHE A 63 -12.49 -10.65 -19.93
N LEU A 64 -11.48 -11.41 -19.50
CA LEU A 64 -11.41 -11.97 -18.15
C LEU A 64 -11.37 -10.88 -17.06
N VAL A 65 -10.60 -9.80 -17.27
CA VAL A 65 -10.58 -8.66 -16.34
C VAL A 65 -11.94 -7.96 -16.31
N GLY A 66 -12.55 -7.71 -17.47
CA GLY A 66 -13.90 -7.14 -17.58
C GLY A 66 -14.96 -8.01 -16.90
N LYS A 67 -14.86 -9.33 -17.04
CA LYS A 67 -15.78 -10.30 -16.42
C LYS A 67 -15.67 -10.30 -14.90
N VAL A 68 -14.46 -10.23 -14.35
CA VAL A 68 -14.29 -10.06 -12.90
C VAL A 68 -14.92 -8.75 -12.42
N ALA A 69 -14.75 -7.65 -13.15
CA ALA A 69 -15.38 -6.38 -12.80
C ALA A 69 -16.92 -6.47 -12.86
N TYR A 70 -17.44 -7.10 -13.90
CA TYR A 70 -18.88 -7.35 -14.10
C TYR A 70 -19.49 -8.16 -12.95
N ASP A 71 -18.85 -9.26 -12.56
CA ASP A 71 -19.31 -10.15 -11.49
C ASP A 71 -19.30 -9.45 -10.11
N LEU A 72 -18.42 -8.46 -9.94
CA LEU A 72 -18.36 -7.58 -8.76
C LEU A 72 -19.34 -6.38 -8.84
N GLU A 73 -20.15 -6.31 -9.90
CA GLU A 73 -21.03 -5.17 -10.21
C GLU A 73 -20.29 -3.83 -10.39
N ASP A 74 -18.99 -3.87 -10.67
CA ASP A 74 -18.18 -2.71 -10.98
C ASP A 74 -18.28 -2.38 -12.48
N TYR A 75 -19.43 -1.83 -12.85
CA TYR A 75 -19.70 -1.49 -14.25
C TYR A 75 -18.82 -0.35 -14.79
N TYR A 76 -18.15 0.41 -13.92
CA TYR A 76 -17.18 1.43 -14.33
C TYR A 76 -15.93 0.78 -14.95
N HIS A 77 -15.37 -0.23 -14.29
CA HIS A 77 -14.25 -0.97 -14.85
C HIS A 77 -14.70 -1.94 -15.96
N SER A 78 -15.84 -2.60 -15.78
CA SER A 78 -16.41 -3.55 -16.75
C SER A 78 -16.52 -2.94 -18.15
N VAL A 79 -17.11 -1.75 -18.28
CA VAL A 79 -17.23 -1.06 -19.57
C VAL A 79 -15.86 -0.88 -20.23
N GLN A 80 -14.90 -0.29 -19.51
CA GLN A 80 -13.60 0.06 -20.10
C GLN A 80 -12.80 -1.17 -20.55
N TRP A 81 -12.84 -2.27 -19.78
CA TRP A 81 -12.13 -3.49 -20.12
C TRP A 81 -12.83 -4.27 -21.25
N PHE A 82 -14.15 -4.31 -21.28
CA PHE A 82 -14.87 -4.96 -22.37
C PHE A 82 -14.83 -4.17 -23.69
N GLU A 83 -14.80 -2.83 -23.66
CA GLU A 83 -14.58 -2.01 -24.86
C GLU A 83 -13.24 -2.40 -25.52
N GLU A 84 -12.19 -2.55 -24.73
CA GLU A 84 -10.86 -2.94 -25.23
C GLU A 84 -10.81 -4.42 -25.65
N ALA A 85 -11.51 -5.32 -24.94
CA ALA A 85 -11.66 -6.71 -25.34
C ALA A 85 -12.34 -6.85 -26.71
N VAL A 86 -13.49 -6.18 -26.90
CA VAL A 86 -14.22 -6.14 -28.18
C VAL A 86 -13.33 -5.56 -29.29
N ARG A 87 -12.60 -4.47 -29.01
CA ARG A 87 -11.68 -3.85 -29.97
C ARG A 87 -10.62 -4.85 -30.44
N LEU A 88 -10.05 -5.64 -29.52
CA LEU A 88 -9.03 -6.64 -29.83
C LEU A 88 -9.63 -7.84 -30.57
N PHE A 89 -10.76 -8.39 -30.11
CA PHE A 89 -11.41 -9.53 -30.75
C PHE A 89 -11.81 -9.27 -32.20
N ARG A 90 -12.26 -8.05 -32.54
CA ARG A 90 -12.57 -7.68 -33.93
C ARG A 90 -11.35 -7.75 -34.87
N GLY A 91 -10.13 -7.69 -34.33
CA GLY A 91 -8.88 -7.68 -35.10
C GLY A 91 -8.12 -9.01 -35.12
N THR A 92 -8.63 -10.06 -34.47
CA THR A 92 -7.92 -11.32 -34.26
C THR A 92 -8.80 -12.53 -34.54
N GLU A 93 -8.23 -13.60 -35.09
CA GLU A 93 -8.92 -14.89 -35.14
C GLU A 93 -9.08 -15.47 -33.72
N TRP A 94 -10.27 -16.00 -33.44
CA TRP A 94 -10.56 -16.61 -32.16
C TRP A 94 -9.81 -17.94 -31.99
N SER A 95 -9.26 -18.17 -30.80
CA SER A 95 -8.55 -19.41 -30.43
C SER A 95 -9.43 -20.27 -29.52
N PRO A 96 -9.46 -21.61 -29.70
CA PRO A 96 -10.10 -22.53 -28.75
C PRO A 96 -9.54 -22.49 -27.32
N GLU A 97 -8.36 -21.89 -27.14
CA GLU A 97 -7.75 -21.69 -25.81
C GLU A 97 -8.36 -20.50 -25.05
N ASN A 98 -9.09 -19.62 -25.73
CA ASN A 98 -9.71 -18.45 -25.11
C ASN A 98 -10.95 -18.86 -24.30
N GLU A 99 -11.12 -18.26 -23.12
CA GLU A 99 -12.34 -18.44 -22.33
C GLU A 99 -13.51 -17.60 -22.84
N GLY A 100 -13.23 -16.46 -23.48
CA GLY A 100 -14.21 -15.53 -24.03
C GLY A 100 -14.24 -15.50 -25.56
N THR A 101 -15.39 -15.10 -26.08
CA THR A 101 -15.61 -14.81 -27.50
C THR A 101 -15.95 -13.33 -27.74
N LEU A 102 -15.98 -12.91 -29.00
CA LEU A 102 -16.49 -11.58 -29.36
C LEU A 102 -17.95 -11.43 -28.93
N GLU A 103 -18.75 -12.46 -29.13
CA GLU A 103 -20.17 -12.52 -28.76
C GLU A 103 -20.35 -12.38 -27.25
N ASP A 104 -19.55 -13.08 -26.45
CA ASP A 104 -19.55 -12.94 -24.99
C ASP A 104 -19.18 -11.51 -24.57
N ALA A 105 -18.12 -10.95 -25.16
CA ALA A 105 -17.67 -9.60 -24.84
C ALA A 105 -18.73 -8.55 -25.20
N LEU A 106 -19.37 -8.65 -26.37
CA LEU A 106 -20.45 -7.77 -26.80
C LEU A 106 -21.66 -7.86 -25.84
N ASP A 107 -22.03 -9.05 -25.41
CA ASP A 107 -23.16 -9.24 -24.51
C ASP A 107 -22.93 -8.60 -23.13
N HIS A 108 -21.76 -8.84 -22.53
CA HIS A 108 -21.41 -8.24 -21.24
C HIS A 108 -21.22 -6.73 -21.35
N LEU A 109 -20.64 -6.25 -22.46
CA LEU A 109 -20.47 -4.83 -22.75
C LEU A 109 -21.83 -4.12 -22.84
N ALA A 110 -22.78 -4.69 -23.61
CA ALA A 110 -24.12 -4.14 -23.77
C ALA A 110 -24.82 -3.99 -22.41
N PHE A 111 -24.78 -5.03 -21.56
CA PHE A 111 -25.36 -4.95 -20.23
C PHE A 111 -24.66 -3.92 -19.33
N SER A 112 -23.32 -3.84 -19.39
CA SER A 112 -22.54 -2.88 -18.60
C SER A 112 -22.85 -1.43 -18.98
N HIS A 113 -23.03 -1.13 -20.27
CA HIS A 113 -23.49 0.18 -20.72
C HIS A 113 -24.91 0.49 -20.28
N PHE A 114 -25.81 -0.51 -20.31
CA PHE A 114 -27.16 -0.34 -19.78
C PHE A 114 -27.14 0.02 -18.29
N LYS A 115 -26.31 -0.66 -17.50
CA LYS A 115 -26.16 -0.42 -16.05
C LYS A 115 -25.53 0.93 -15.73
N THR A 116 -24.70 1.47 -16.61
CA THR A 116 -24.11 2.83 -16.48
C THR A 116 -24.98 3.92 -17.10
N GLY A 117 -26.16 3.58 -17.64
CA GLY A 117 -27.13 4.53 -18.20
C GLY A 117 -26.88 4.92 -19.66
N ASN A 118 -25.86 4.36 -20.33
CA ASN A 118 -25.61 4.58 -21.74
C ASN A 118 -26.46 3.62 -22.61
N ILE A 119 -27.77 3.83 -22.58
CA ILE A 119 -28.76 2.96 -23.24
C ILE A 119 -28.58 2.96 -24.77
N SER A 120 -28.21 4.10 -25.36
CA SER A 120 -27.96 4.19 -26.81
C SER A 120 -26.81 3.29 -27.25
N PHE A 121 -25.72 3.25 -26.48
CA PHE A 121 -24.60 2.37 -26.78
C PHE A 121 -24.93 0.90 -26.48
N ALA A 122 -25.66 0.63 -25.40
CA ALA A 122 -26.15 -0.72 -25.10
C ALA A 122 -27.00 -1.29 -26.25
N LEU A 123 -27.86 -0.45 -26.86
CA LEU A 123 -28.64 -0.79 -28.04
C LEU A 123 -27.76 -1.09 -29.25
N SER A 124 -26.79 -0.22 -29.58
CA SER A 124 -25.92 -0.44 -30.74
C SER A 124 -25.09 -1.71 -30.62
N VAL A 125 -24.54 -1.99 -29.44
CA VAL A 125 -23.76 -3.22 -29.20
C VAL A 125 -24.66 -4.46 -29.25
N SER A 126 -25.89 -4.38 -28.73
CA SER A 126 -26.85 -5.49 -28.81
C SER A 126 -27.28 -5.78 -30.25
N GLN A 127 -27.44 -4.75 -31.07
CA GLN A 127 -27.75 -4.91 -32.50
C GLN A 127 -26.59 -5.55 -33.26
N GLU A 128 -25.35 -5.16 -32.96
CA GLU A 128 -24.15 -5.82 -33.49
C GLU A 128 -24.12 -7.30 -33.10
N LEU A 129 -24.36 -7.62 -31.83
CA LEU A 129 -24.41 -9.02 -31.36
C LEU A 129 -25.44 -9.86 -32.15
N LEU A 130 -26.60 -9.30 -32.50
CA LEU A 130 -27.60 -9.98 -33.33
C LEU A 130 -27.18 -10.20 -34.79
N LEU A 131 -26.17 -9.50 -35.29
CA LEU A 131 -25.57 -9.80 -36.60
C LEU A 131 -24.76 -11.11 -36.55
N HIS A 132 -24.17 -11.40 -35.39
CA HIS A 132 -23.39 -12.62 -35.13
C HIS A 132 -24.28 -13.79 -34.67
N ASP A 133 -25.27 -13.53 -33.82
CA ASP A 133 -26.24 -14.51 -33.32
C ASP A 133 -27.69 -14.03 -33.54
N PRO A 134 -28.25 -14.18 -34.76
CA PRO A 134 -29.58 -13.65 -35.10
C PRO A 134 -30.73 -14.32 -34.35
N VAL A 135 -30.52 -15.50 -33.77
CA VAL A 135 -31.55 -16.30 -33.09
C VAL A 135 -31.58 -16.05 -31.58
N ASN A 136 -30.72 -15.16 -31.06
CA ASN A 136 -30.62 -14.88 -29.63
C ASN A 136 -31.87 -14.17 -29.08
N SER A 137 -32.82 -14.95 -28.56
CA SER A 137 -34.10 -14.44 -28.04
C SER A 137 -33.94 -13.46 -26.87
N ARG A 138 -32.91 -13.64 -26.03
CA ARG A 138 -32.60 -12.75 -24.90
C ARG A 138 -32.16 -11.37 -25.39
N VAL A 139 -31.26 -11.33 -26.38
CA VAL A 139 -30.77 -10.06 -26.94
C VAL A 139 -31.88 -9.34 -27.70
N HIS A 140 -32.73 -10.05 -28.46
CA HIS A 140 -33.94 -9.47 -29.08
C HIS A 140 -34.86 -8.80 -28.04
N PHE A 141 -35.05 -9.42 -26.88
CA PHE A 141 -35.83 -8.82 -25.79
C PHE A 141 -35.17 -7.57 -25.22
N ASN A 142 -33.84 -7.60 -25.01
CA ASN A 142 -33.08 -6.45 -24.53
C ASN A 142 -33.14 -5.28 -25.52
N VAL A 143 -32.99 -5.52 -26.82
CA VAL A 143 -33.12 -4.50 -27.88
C VAL A 143 -34.47 -3.79 -27.79
N LYS A 144 -35.58 -4.55 -27.78
CA LYS A 144 -36.93 -3.97 -27.65
C LYS A 144 -37.10 -3.15 -26.38
N LYS A 145 -36.50 -3.61 -25.28
CA LYS A 145 -36.50 -2.87 -24.00
C LYS A 145 -35.72 -1.56 -24.11
N TYR A 146 -34.54 -1.56 -24.73
CA TYR A 146 -33.72 -0.37 -24.89
C TYR A 146 -34.35 0.65 -25.84
N GLU A 147 -34.92 0.20 -26.96
CA GLU A 147 -35.70 1.04 -27.88
C GLU A 147 -36.83 1.75 -27.14
N LYS A 148 -37.64 1.01 -26.38
CA LYS A 148 -38.74 1.58 -25.58
C LYS A 148 -38.24 2.63 -24.58
N LEU A 149 -37.13 2.37 -23.88
CA LEU A 149 -36.58 3.32 -22.91
C LEU A 149 -36.07 4.61 -23.57
N LEU A 150 -35.51 4.51 -24.77
CA LEU A 150 -35.05 5.67 -25.55
C LEU A 150 -36.22 6.48 -26.11
N ASP A 151 -37.33 5.84 -26.47
CA ASP A 151 -38.56 6.52 -26.88
C ASP A 151 -39.20 7.27 -25.71
N GLU A 152 -39.22 6.67 -24.52
CA GLU A 152 -39.76 7.28 -23.29
C GLU A 152 -38.87 8.41 -22.75
N SER A 153 -37.56 8.36 -23.00
CA SER A 153 -36.59 9.32 -22.49
C SER A 153 -35.44 9.53 -23.50
N PRO A 154 -35.66 10.36 -24.53
CA PRO A 154 -34.68 10.56 -25.58
C PRO A 154 -33.39 11.19 -25.05
N PRO A 155 -32.21 10.75 -25.54
CA PRO A 155 -30.93 11.25 -25.07
C PRO A 155 -30.77 12.75 -25.36
N VAL A 156 -30.38 13.51 -24.35
CA VAL A 156 -30.13 14.95 -24.48
C VAL A 156 -28.88 15.15 -25.35
N LYS A 157 -29.06 15.73 -26.55
CA LYS A 157 -28.04 15.85 -27.62
C LYS A 157 -26.70 16.53 -27.26
N ASN A 158 -26.54 17.09 -26.05
CA ASN A 158 -25.35 17.84 -25.63
C ASN A 158 -24.73 17.38 -24.28
N GLN A 159 -25.17 16.26 -23.71
CA GLN A 159 -24.51 15.67 -22.56
C GLN A 159 -23.83 14.38 -22.99
N GLY A 160 -22.51 14.44 -23.25
CA GLY A 160 -21.71 13.23 -23.32
C GLY A 160 -21.85 12.50 -21.98
N LEU A 161 -22.37 11.27 -22.01
CA LEU A 161 -22.41 10.42 -20.82
C LEU A 161 -20.97 10.05 -20.48
N VAL A 162 -20.36 10.84 -19.60
CA VAL A 162 -19.04 10.53 -19.06
C VAL A 162 -19.21 9.38 -18.09
N LEU A 163 -18.51 8.27 -18.35
CA LEU A 163 -18.43 7.14 -17.45
C LEU A 163 -17.79 7.61 -16.13
N LYS A 164 -18.56 7.62 -15.03
CA LYS A 164 -18.09 8.09 -13.73
C LYS A 164 -17.73 6.92 -12.83
N ARG A 165 -16.55 7.01 -12.21
CA ARG A 165 -16.16 6.10 -11.14
C ARG A 165 -17.12 6.26 -9.95
N PRO A 166 -17.60 5.17 -9.35
CA PRO A 166 -18.44 5.25 -8.16
C PRO A 166 -17.71 5.94 -7.00
N ASP A 167 -18.43 6.81 -6.29
CA ASP A 167 -17.92 7.40 -5.05
C ASP A 167 -17.72 6.31 -4.00
N SER A 168 -16.51 6.24 -3.43
CA SER A 168 -16.25 5.38 -2.26
C SER A 168 -16.33 6.21 -0.99
N THR A 169 -17.28 5.88 -0.13
CA THR A 169 -17.41 6.49 1.21
C THR A 169 -16.47 5.86 2.23
N TYR A 170 -15.88 4.70 1.89
CA TYR A 170 -15.03 3.92 2.77
C TYR A 170 -13.69 4.62 3.06
N LEU A 171 -13.07 5.18 2.02
CA LEU A 171 -11.76 5.83 2.13
C LEU A 171 -11.86 7.35 1.96
N ARG A 172 -12.12 8.06 3.06
CA ARG A 172 -12.26 9.53 3.07
C ARG A 172 -11.07 10.28 2.47
N THR A 173 -9.88 9.69 2.51
CA THR A 173 -8.63 10.29 2.01
C THR A 173 -8.22 9.80 0.62
N ARG A 174 -9.11 9.08 -0.10
CA ARG A 174 -8.83 8.47 -1.42
C ARG A 174 -8.16 9.43 -2.39
N ASN A 175 -8.76 10.59 -2.63
CA ASN A 175 -8.25 11.55 -3.63
C ASN A 175 -6.84 12.06 -3.30
N VAL A 176 -6.56 12.33 -2.02
CA VAL A 176 -5.23 12.78 -1.59
C VAL A 176 -4.22 11.63 -1.71
N TYR A 177 -4.60 10.43 -1.29
CA TYR A 177 -3.78 9.23 -1.41
C TYR A 177 -3.39 8.92 -2.86
N GLU A 178 -4.37 8.89 -3.78
CA GLU A 178 -4.14 8.60 -5.20
C GLU A 178 -3.22 9.66 -5.84
N LYS A 179 -3.48 10.95 -5.56
CA LYS A 179 -2.62 12.05 -6.00
C LYS A 179 -1.18 11.91 -5.49
N LEU A 180 -0.98 11.50 -4.24
CA LEU A 180 0.36 11.29 -3.69
C LEU A 180 1.10 10.13 -4.36
N CYS A 181 0.40 9.08 -4.77
CA CYS A 181 0.99 7.98 -5.53
C CYS A 181 1.40 8.41 -6.96
N GLN A 182 0.64 9.31 -7.58
CA GLN A 182 0.92 9.84 -8.93
C GLN A 182 2.10 10.82 -8.98
N THR A 183 2.53 11.38 -7.84
CA THR A 183 3.61 12.40 -7.82
C THR A 183 5.01 11.87 -8.18
N LYS A 184 5.18 10.57 -8.42
CA LYS A 184 6.48 9.91 -8.66
C LYS A 184 7.56 10.22 -7.61
N GLY A 185 7.17 10.59 -6.38
CA GLY A 185 8.09 11.09 -5.35
C GLY A 185 8.70 12.47 -5.66
N SER A 186 8.30 13.09 -6.79
CA SER A 186 8.66 14.44 -7.18
C SER A 186 7.64 15.41 -6.58
N GLN A 187 7.63 15.51 -5.25
CA GLN A 187 6.83 16.53 -4.59
C GLN A 187 7.37 17.91 -5.03
N PRO A 188 6.50 18.88 -5.35
CA PRO A 188 6.96 20.20 -5.73
C PRO A 188 7.88 20.75 -4.64
N LYS A 189 9.16 20.95 -4.98
CA LYS A 189 10.13 21.64 -4.12
C LYS A 189 9.83 23.14 -4.10
N HIS A 190 8.59 23.53 -3.80
CA HIS A 190 8.21 24.94 -3.71
C HIS A 190 8.95 25.65 -2.57
N PHE A 191 9.61 24.89 -1.68
CA PHE A 191 10.46 25.44 -0.64
C PHE A 191 11.63 24.47 -0.34
N GLU A 192 12.87 24.90 -0.60
CA GLU A 192 14.03 24.28 0.05
C GLU A 192 13.96 24.68 1.53
N ASN A 193 13.45 23.78 2.38
CA ASN A 193 13.50 24.00 3.82
C ASN A 193 14.96 23.81 4.26
N PRO A 194 15.70 24.88 4.63
CA PRO A 194 17.12 24.78 4.93
C PRO A 194 17.42 23.94 6.19
N ARG A 195 16.37 23.54 6.92
CA ARG A 195 16.46 22.63 8.06
C ARG A 195 16.41 21.15 7.67
N LEU A 196 16.11 20.81 6.42
CA LEU A 196 16.23 19.46 5.89
C LEU A 196 17.65 19.30 5.34
N PHE A 197 18.33 18.23 5.74
CA PHE A 197 19.73 18.01 5.40
C PHE A 197 20.04 16.52 5.35
N CYS A 198 21.17 16.20 4.72
CA CYS A 198 21.80 14.89 4.77
C CYS A 198 23.07 14.97 5.63
N ASP A 199 23.29 13.99 6.50
CA ASP A 199 24.48 13.92 7.34
C ASP A 199 24.97 12.49 7.60
N PHE A 200 26.17 12.41 8.16
CA PHE A 200 26.73 11.20 8.73
C PHE A 200 26.35 11.14 10.21
N PHE A 201 25.29 10.40 10.50
CA PHE A 201 24.65 10.37 11.81
C PHE A 201 25.26 9.30 12.72
N THR A 202 25.61 9.70 13.94
CA THR A 202 26.25 8.81 14.94
C THR A 202 25.36 8.51 16.15
N ASN A 203 24.30 9.29 16.37
CA ASN A 203 23.45 9.20 17.57
C ASN A 203 24.21 9.21 18.92
N GLY A 204 25.45 9.74 18.95
CA GLY A 204 26.34 9.62 20.12
C GLY A 204 26.69 8.18 20.52
N ASN A 205 26.45 7.20 19.64
CA ASN A 205 26.77 5.79 19.90
C ASN A 205 28.24 5.51 19.53
N PRO A 206 29.06 4.91 20.43
CA PRO A 206 30.47 4.66 20.16
C PRO A 206 30.74 3.85 18.88
N GLY A 207 29.88 2.88 18.54
CA GLY A 207 30.03 2.10 17.33
C GLY A 207 29.76 2.90 16.05
N LEU A 208 28.85 3.87 16.09
CA LEU A 208 28.57 4.73 14.94
C LEU A 208 29.56 5.88 14.79
N LEU A 209 30.41 6.16 15.78
CA LEU A 209 31.54 7.09 15.59
C LEU A 209 32.55 6.53 14.59
N LEU A 210 32.76 5.21 14.59
CA LEU A 210 33.64 4.52 13.65
C LEU A 210 32.98 4.29 12.29
N GLN A 211 31.67 4.06 12.28
CA GLN A 211 30.90 3.83 11.06
C GLN A 211 29.58 4.61 11.10
N PRO A 212 29.61 5.92 10.78
CA PRO A 212 28.41 6.75 10.76
C PRO A 212 27.40 6.27 9.71
N ILE A 213 26.11 6.40 10.01
CA ILE A 213 25.04 6.06 9.06
C ILE A 213 24.67 7.27 8.23
N LYS A 214 24.50 7.07 6.92
CA LYS A 214 24.00 8.11 6.01
C LYS A 214 22.53 8.38 6.31
N ARG A 215 22.21 9.57 6.77
CA ARG A 215 20.87 9.98 7.16
C ARG A 215 20.41 11.14 6.28
N GLU A 216 19.15 11.10 5.87
CA GLU A 216 18.44 12.17 5.18
C GLU A 216 17.18 12.52 5.99
N LEU A 217 17.05 13.78 6.37
CA LEU A 217 15.87 14.28 7.06
C LEU A 217 14.81 14.66 6.04
N ILE A 218 13.76 13.83 5.93
CA ILE A 218 12.71 13.97 4.92
C ILE A 218 11.64 14.97 5.36
N SER A 219 11.26 14.93 6.64
CA SER A 219 10.31 15.89 7.22
C SER A 219 10.60 16.15 8.69
N LEU A 220 10.25 17.37 9.12
CA LEU A 220 10.25 17.76 10.53
C LEU A 220 8.88 17.49 11.19
N HIS A 221 7.81 17.55 10.41
CA HIS A 221 6.42 17.42 10.87
C HIS A 221 5.62 16.62 9.82
N PRO A 222 5.33 15.33 10.07
CA PRO A 222 5.87 14.53 11.16
C PRO A 222 7.38 14.35 11.00
N TYR A 223 8.10 14.09 12.10
CA TYR A 223 9.53 13.78 12.02
C TYR A 223 9.73 12.48 11.24
N LEU A 224 10.43 12.58 10.11
CA LEU A 224 10.64 11.48 9.18
C LEU A 224 12.08 11.46 8.68
N VAL A 225 12.71 10.30 8.77
CA VAL A 225 14.12 10.13 8.41
C VAL A 225 14.30 8.92 7.51
N LEU A 226 15.09 9.09 6.45
CA LEU A 226 15.57 8.01 5.60
C LEU A 226 17.05 7.73 5.93
N PHE A 227 17.35 6.49 6.31
CA PHE A 227 18.71 5.98 6.44
C PHE A 227 19.10 5.26 5.16
N HIS A 228 20.11 5.76 4.47
CA HIS A 228 20.58 5.19 3.20
C HIS A 228 21.53 4.01 3.43
N SER A 229 21.41 2.98 2.60
CA SER A 229 22.25 1.77 2.68
C SER A 229 22.28 1.17 4.09
N PHE A 230 21.12 1.15 4.76
CA PHE A 230 20.98 0.72 6.15
C PHE A 230 21.26 -0.78 6.31
N VAL A 231 20.86 -1.60 5.33
CA VAL A 231 21.27 -3.00 5.21
C VAL A 231 22.17 -3.19 4.00
N THR A 232 22.96 -4.25 3.99
CA THR A 232 23.68 -4.65 2.77
C THR A 232 22.77 -5.48 1.85
N ARG A 233 23.11 -5.55 0.56
CA ARG A 233 22.40 -6.43 -0.39
C ARG A 233 22.39 -7.90 0.06
N ALA A 234 23.48 -8.36 0.66
CA ALA A 234 23.59 -9.72 1.19
C ALA A 234 22.65 -9.93 2.39
N GLU A 235 22.61 -8.98 3.32
CA GLU A 235 21.67 -9.01 4.46
C GLU A 235 20.22 -9.01 3.95
N ALA A 236 19.88 -8.11 3.03
CA ALA A 236 18.54 -8.03 2.45
C ALA A 236 18.13 -9.34 1.77
N LYS A 237 19.02 -9.94 0.96
CA LYS A 237 18.80 -11.24 0.32
C LYS A 237 18.56 -12.34 1.36
N SER A 238 19.42 -12.46 2.36
CA SER A 238 19.27 -13.47 3.42
C SER A 238 17.97 -13.31 4.21
N ILE A 239 17.54 -12.07 4.49
CA ILE A 239 16.25 -11.80 5.16
C ILE A 239 15.07 -12.26 4.28
N ARG A 240 15.09 -11.95 2.97
CA ARG A 240 14.03 -12.39 2.05
C ARG A 240 13.98 -13.92 1.96
N GLU A 241 15.12 -14.58 1.77
CA GLU A 241 15.23 -16.04 1.69
C GLU A 241 14.70 -16.72 2.95
N TYR A 242 15.02 -16.17 4.12
CA TYR A 242 14.53 -16.68 5.40
C TYR A 242 13.01 -16.46 5.58
N ALA A 243 12.46 -15.39 4.99
CA ALA A 243 11.03 -15.09 5.06
C ALA A 243 10.16 -15.94 4.11
N ILE A 244 10.67 -16.31 2.93
CA ILE A 244 9.91 -17.00 1.88
C ILE A 244 9.09 -18.20 2.37
N PRO A 245 9.63 -19.14 3.18
CA PRO A 245 8.87 -20.30 3.65
C PRO A 245 7.69 -19.94 4.56
N GLY A 246 7.76 -18.79 5.23
CA GLY A 246 6.75 -18.29 6.16
C GLY A 246 5.73 -17.33 5.54
N LEU A 247 5.88 -16.96 4.26
CA LEU A 247 5.00 -16.00 3.61
C LEU A 247 3.61 -16.59 3.40
N ARG A 248 2.62 -15.97 4.03
CA ARG A 248 1.19 -16.25 3.82
C ARG A 248 0.50 -14.96 3.41
N ARG A 249 -0.58 -15.06 2.63
CA ARG A 249 -1.46 -13.90 2.33
C ARG A 249 -1.86 -13.26 3.65
N SER A 250 -1.66 -11.96 3.78
CA SER A 250 -1.92 -11.25 5.02
C SER A 250 -3.43 -11.27 5.32
N VAL A 251 -3.80 -11.88 6.44
CA VAL A 251 -5.15 -11.82 7.01
C VAL A 251 -5.10 -10.80 8.14
N VAL A 252 -6.09 -9.92 8.23
CA VAL A 252 -6.19 -9.03 9.39
C VAL A 252 -7.36 -9.46 10.25
N ALA A 253 -7.17 -9.38 11.56
CA ALA A 253 -8.22 -9.61 12.55
C ALA A 253 -9.23 -8.45 12.49
N SER A 254 -10.13 -8.48 11.51
CA SER A 254 -11.45 -7.87 11.66
C SER A 254 -12.27 -8.76 12.59
N GLY A 255 -13.12 -8.18 13.43
CA GLY A 255 -13.86 -8.91 14.45
C GLY A 255 -14.57 -10.16 13.91
N VAL A 256 -14.45 -11.25 14.69
CA VAL A 256 -15.13 -12.56 14.58
C VAL A 256 -14.84 -13.39 13.32
N ASN A 257 -14.54 -12.82 12.15
CA ASN A 257 -14.19 -13.57 10.93
C ASN A 257 -12.83 -13.15 10.35
N GLN A 258 -11.93 -14.12 10.21
CA GLN A 258 -10.67 -14.00 9.47
C GLN A 258 -10.97 -14.04 7.96
N SER A 259 -11.46 -12.95 7.38
CA SER A 259 -11.55 -12.81 5.92
C SER A 259 -10.25 -12.26 5.34
N THR A 260 -9.92 -12.65 4.10
CA THR A 260 -8.86 -12.02 3.32
C THR A 260 -9.16 -10.52 3.19
N ALA A 261 -8.25 -9.69 3.66
CA ALA A 261 -8.44 -8.24 3.69
C ALA A 261 -8.19 -7.64 2.31
N GLU A 262 -9.23 -7.11 1.65
CA GLU A 262 -9.08 -6.37 0.39
C GLU A 262 -8.21 -5.11 0.55
N TYR A 263 -8.19 -4.53 1.75
CA TYR A 263 -7.43 -3.30 2.07
C TYR A 263 -5.91 -3.51 2.24
N ARG A 264 -5.43 -4.77 2.34
CA ARG A 264 -4.00 -5.09 2.43
C ARG A 264 -3.70 -6.33 1.60
N ILE A 265 -3.16 -6.11 0.40
CA ILE A 265 -2.81 -7.17 -0.53
C ILE A 265 -1.29 -7.36 -0.48
N SER A 266 -0.87 -8.13 0.51
CA SER A 266 0.52 -8.52 0.71
C SER A 266 0.64 -9.97 1.17
N LYS A 267 1.83 -10.53 1.04
CA LYS A 267 2.24 -11.73 1.79
C LYS A 267 3.11 -11.30 2.96
N SER A 268 2.92 -11.87 4.14
CA SER A 268 3.72 -11.54 5.33
C SER A 268 4.25 -12.77 6.05
N ALA A 269 5.44 -12.64 6.62
CA ALA A 269 6.09 -13.62 7.48
C ALA A 269 6.66 -12.91 8.71
N TRP A 270 6.61 -13.58 9.86
CA TRP A 270 7.24 -13.09 11.09
C TRP A 270 8.54 -13.83 11.30
N LEU A 271 9.64 -13.09 11.44
CA LEU A 271 10.94 -13.68 11.68
C LEU A 271 11.17 -13.78 13.19
N LYS A 272 11.33 -15.01 13.67
CA LYS A 272 11.75 -15.26 15.05
C LYS A 272 13.25 -15.00 15.17
N GLU A 273 13.66 -14.46 16.31
CA GLU A 273 15.02 -14.00 16.52
C GLU A 273 16.05 -15.14 16.44
N SER A 274 17.20 -14.81 15.86
CA SER A 274 18.46 -15.48 16.14
C SER A 274 19.47 -14.39 16.55
N PRO A 275 19.93 -14.34 17.82
CA PRO A 275 20.81 -13.30 18.32
C PRO A 275 22.10 -13.13 17.48
N HIS A 276 22.55 -14.20 16.83
CA HIS A 276 23.76 -14.22 16.01
C HIS A 276 23.49 -14.20 14.50
N GLY A 277 22.23 -14.32 14.09
CA GLY A 277 21.80 -14.26 12.69
C GLY A 277 21.72 -12.84 12.14
N VAL A 278 21.36 -12.74 10.86
CA VAL A 278 21.18 -11.44 10.16
C VAL A 278 20.16 -10.54 10.88
N VAL A 279 19.08 -11.13 11.41
CA VAL A 279 18.03 -10.45 12.19
C VAL A 279 18.62 -9.74 13.41
N GLY A 280 19.35 -10.44 14.28
CA GLY A 280 19.93 -9.85 15.47
C GLY A 280 21.01 -8.79 15.18
N LYS A 281 21.69 -8.84 14.02
CA LYS A 281 22.60 -7.76 13.59
C LYS A 281 21.83 -6.50 13.20
N VAL A 282 20.71 -6.66 12.49
CA VAL A 282 19.84 -5.55 12.12
C VAL A 282 19.21 -4.91 13.36
N ASP A 283 18.71 -5.68 14.32
CA ASP A 283 18.13 -5.16 15.57
C ASP A 283 19.11 -4.30 16.38
N ARG A 284 20.36 -4.75 16.49
CA ARG A 284 21.43 -3.95 17.12
C ARG A 284 21.65 -2.64 16.37
N ARG A 285 21.67 -2.67 15.04
CA ARG A 285 21.84 -1.46 14.21
C ARG A 285 20.68 -0.49 14.40
N ILE A 286 19.43 -0.99 14.47
CA ILE A 286 18.24 -0.18 14.76
C ILE A 286 18.35 0.44 16.16
N THR A 287 18.76 -0.34 17.15
CA THR A 287 19.01 0.14 18.53
C THR A 287 20.03 1.28 18.53
N MET A 288 21.13 1.15 17.79
CA MET A 288 22.19 2.16 17.73
C MET A 288 21.69 3.48 17.13
N VAL A 289 20.92 3.45 16.04
CA VAL A 289 20.44 4.68 15.37
C VAL A 289 19.22 5.30 16.02
N THR A 290 18.37 4.54 16.70
CA THR A 290 17.13 5.06 17.32
C THR A 290 17.26 5.30 18.83
N GLY A 291 18.17 4.59 19.50
CA GLY A 291 18.22 4.52 20.96
C GLY A 291 17.06 3.70 21.57
N LEU A 292 16.20 3.09 20.76
CA LEU A 292 15.06 2.30 21.21
C LEU A 292 15.45 0.84 21.44
N ASN A 293 14.82 0.21 22.43
CA ASN A 293 14.94 -1.23 22.63
C ASN A 293 13.99 -1.98 21.67
N VAL A 294 14.56 -2.62 20.66
CA VAL A 294 13.83 -3.41 19.64
C VAL A 294 13.82 -4.91 19.94
N GLN A 295 14.24 -5.33 21.14
CA GLN A 295 14.20 -6.74 21.54
C GLN A 295 12.90 -7.06 22.28
N PRO A 296 12.37 -8.29 22.18
CA PRO A 296 11.27 -8.76 23.00
C PRO A 296 11.58 -8.63 24.51
N PRO A 297 10.57 -8.33 25.35
CA PRO A 297 9.17 -8.09 25.03
C PRO A 297 8.86 -6.63 24.62
N TYR A 298 9.87 -5.80 24.39
CA TYR A 298 9.69 -4.37 24.18
C TYR A 298 9.19 -4.03 22.78
N ALA A 299 9.57 -4.79 21.76
CA ALA A 299 9.12 -4.62 20.39
C ALA A 299 8.41 -5.87 19.84
N GLU A 300 7.63 -5.65 18.77
CA GLU A 300 7.08 -6.74 17.98
C GLU A 300 8.19 -7.42 17.16
N TYR A 301 8.00 -8.70 16.84
CA TYR A 301 8.91 -9.41 15.94
C TYR A 301 8.99 -8.73 14.57
N LEU A 302 10.11 -8.88 13.88
CA LEU A 302 10.27 -8.35 12.52
C LEU A 302 9.22 -8.96 11.59
N GLN A 303 8.38 -8.10 11.00
CA GLN A 303 7.43 -8.51 9.99
C GLN A 303 8.01 -8.23 8.61
N VAL A 304 8.29 -9.28 7.84
CA VAL A 304 8.63 -9.17 6.41
C VAL A 304 7.35 -9.21 5.60
N VAL A 305 7.23 -8.29 4.64
CA VAL A 305 6.06 -8.09 3.80
C VAL A 305 6.49 -8.01 2.34
N ASN A 306 5.76 -8.70 1.46
CA ASN A 306 5.95 -8.66 0.01
C ASN A 306 4.67 -8.15 -0.67
N TYR A 307 4.83 -7.17 -1.57
CA TYR A 307 3.80 -6.66 -2.46
C TYR A 307 4.26 -6.87 -3.91
N GLY A 308 3.50 -7.66 -4.67
CA GLY A 308 3.66 -7.75 -6.12
C GLY A 308 2.88 -6.66 -6.85
N ILE A 309 2.70 -6.81 -8.16
CA ILE A 309 1.93 -5.88 -9.01
C ILE A 309 0.54 -5.62 -8.44
N GLY A 310 0.14 -4.35 -8.33
CA GLY A 310 -1.12 -3.92 -7.73
C GLY A 310 -1.22 -4.16 -6.22
N GLY A 311 -0.22 -4.77 -5.59
CA GLY A 311 -0.14 -4.97 -4.15
C GLY A 311 0.05 -3.64 -3.44
N HIS A 312 -0.76 -3.39 -2.41
CA HIS A 312 -0.79 -2.12 -1.71
C HIS A 312 -1.08 -2.29 -0.23
N TYR A 313 -1.04 -1.19 0.51
CA TYR A 313 -1.64 -1.12 1.83
C TYR A 313 -2.38 0.20 1.96
N GLU A 314 -3.69 0.12 2.18
CA GLU A 314 -4.54 1.29 2.36
C GLU A 314 -4.09 2.20 3.52
N PRO A 315 -4.52 3.48 3.50
CA PRO A 315 -4.30 4.43 4.58
C PRO A 315 -4.59 3.88 5.98
N HIS A 316 -3.58 3.86 6.82
CA HIS A 316 -3.69 3.39 8.20
C HIS A 316 -2.72 4.11 9.14
N PHE A 317 -2.97 3.89 10.43
CA PHE A 317 -2.04 4.25 11.50
C PHE A 317 -1.39 2.98 12.03
N ASP A 318 -0.10 3.06 12.35
CA ASP A 318 0.56 1.98 13.08
C ASP A 318 0.16 1.98 14.55
N HIS A 319 -0.08 3.16 15.15
CA HIS A 319 -0.54 3.27 16.52
C HIS A 319 -2.03 2.93 16.66
N ALA A 320 -2.43 2.47 17.84
CA ALA A 320 -3.82 2.26 18.18
C ALA A 320 -4.59 3.58 18.22
N THR A 321 -5.69 3.65 17.47
CA THR A 321 -6.59 4.83 17.36
C THR A 321 -7.80 4.77 18.30
N SER A 322 -8.04 3.63 18.94
CA SER A 322 -9.16 3.41 19.86
C SER A 322 -8.72 2.60 21.08
N ASN A 323 -9.31 2.89 22.23
CA ASN A 323 -9.14 2.12 23.47
C ASN A 323 -9.61 0.66 23.35
N SER A 324 -10.46 0.33 22.37
CA SER A 324 -10.89 -1.04 22.09
C SER A 324 -9.86 -1.84 21.27
N SER A 325 -8.77 -1.21 20.82
CA SER A 325 -7.72 -1.88 20.06
C SER A 325 -7.15 -3.08 20.83
N PRO A 326 -6.87 -4.22 20.15
CA PRO A 326 -6.21 -5.37 20.76
C PRO A 326 -4.91 -5.01 21.50
N LEU A 327 -4.17 -3.99 21.03
CA LEU A 327 -2.95 -3.49 21.65
C LEU A 327 -3.18 -3.00 23.09
N TYR A 328 -4.31 -2.35 23.36
CA TYR A 328 -4.69 -1.94 24.71
C TYR A 328 -5.27 -3.09 25.53
N ARG A 329 -6.01 -4.01 24.91
CA ARG A 329 -6.58 -5.19 25.58
C ARG A 329 -5.51 -6.15 26.10
N LEU A 330 -4.42 -6.31 25.35
CA LEU A 330 -3.31 -7.19 25.70
C LEU A 330 -2.35 -6.59 26.74
N LYS A 331 -2.65 -5.37 27.24
CA LYS A 331 -1.76 -4.59 28.14
C LYS A 331 -0.34 -4.41 27.61
N THR A 332 -0.13 -4.61 26.31
CA THR A 332 1.15 -4.39 25.69
C THR A 332 1.40 -2.87 25.64
N GLY A 333 0.38 -2.07 25.33
CA GLY A 333 0.40 -0.58 25.27
C GLY A 333 0.25 -0.05 23.83
N ASN A 334 0.84 1.09 23.46
CA ASN A 334 0.78 1.63 22.08
C ASN A 334 2.16 1.73 21.40
N ARG A 335 2.19 1.60 20.07
CA ARG A 335 3.37 1.59 19.22
C ARG A 335 3.94 3.01 19.08
N VAL A 336 5.14 3.24 19.60
CA VAL A 336 5.75 4.58 19.69
C VAL A 336 6.38 5.03 18.37
N ALA A 337 7.03 4.12 17.65
CA ALA A 337 7.72 4.40 16.40
C ALA A 337 7.65 3.22 15.42
N THR A 338 7.83 3.53 14.14
CA THR A 338 7.98 2.54 13.08
C THR A 338 9.33 2.70 12.43
N PHE A 339 10.00 1.58 12.19
CA PHE A 339 11.24 1.48 11.44
C PHE A 339 11.03 0.48 10.31
N MET A 340 10.94 0.98 9.08
CA MET A 340 10.63 0.18 7.89
C MET A 340 11.84 0.11 6.97
N ILE A 341 12.34 -1.09 6.68
CA ILE A 341 13.49 -1.34 5.81
C ILE A 341 13.01 -1.82 4.45
N TYR A 342 13.49 -1.19 3.37
CA TYR A 342 13.25 -1.65 2.00
C TYR A 342 14.28 -2.72 1.64
N LEU A 343 13.81 -3.95 1.42
CA LEU A 343 14.65 -5.11 1.11
C LEU A 343 14.80 -5.35 -0.40
N SER A 344 14.16 -4.56 -1.25
CA SER A 344 14.26 -4.64 -2.71
C SER A 344 14.11 -3.26 -3.35
N SER A 345 14.48 -3.15 -4.62
CA SER A 345 14.13 -2.02 -5.47
C SER A 345 12.70 -2.19 -5.99
N VAL A 346 12.08 -1.08 -6.36
CA VAL A 346 10.82 -1.03 -7.09
C VAL A 346 11.05 -0.06 -8.24
N GLU A 347 10.83 -0.53 -9.47
CA GLU A 347 11.07 0.24 -10.69
C GLU A 347 10.03 1.35 -10.86
N ALA A 348 8.76 1.04 -10.55
CA ALA A 348 7.67 2.01 -10.62
C ALA A 348 6.57 1.74 -9.59
N GLY A 349 6.05 2.82 -9.00
CA GLY A 349 5.04 2.75 -7.94
C GLY A 349 5.63 2.39 -6.57
N GLY A 350 4.81 1.80 -5.69
CA GLY A 350 5.29 1.29 -4.40
C GLY A 350 5.68 2.34 -3.36
N TYR A 351 5.48 3.64 -3.62
CA TYR A 351 5.77 4.74 -2.68
C TYR A 351 5.12 4.55 -1.30
N THR A 352 5.70 5.16 -0.27
CA THR A 352 5.04 5.32 1.04
C THR A 352 4.45 6.71 1.13
N ALA A 353 3.13 6.83 1.03
CA ALA A 353 2.42 8.11 1.05
C ALA A 353 2.02 8.48 2.49
N PHE A 354 2.40 9.68 2.94
CA PHE A 354 1.95 10.29 4.20
C PHE A 354 0.87 11.31 3.88
N ILE A 355 -0.37 10.96 4.20
CA ILE A 355 -1.56 11.55 3.58
C ILE A 355 -1.85 12.95 4.11
N TYR A 356 -1.91 13.10 5.43
CA TYR A 356 -2.12 14.42 6.04
C TYR A 356 -0.87 15.30 5.98
N ALA A 357 0.32 14.69 5.96
CA ALA A 357 1.56 15.41 5.73
C ALA A 357 1.76 15.81 4.25
N ASN A 358 0.92 15.29 3.34
CA ASN A 358 0.88 15.60 1.92
C ASN A 358 2.22 15.42 1.19
N PHE A 359 2.92 14.32 1.46
CA PHE A 359 4.10 13.92 0.69
C PHE A 359 4.20 12.39 0.57
N SER A 360 5.03 11.92 -0.37
CA SER A 360 5.33 10.50 -0.54
C SER A 360 6.83 10.27 -0.60
N VAL A 361 7.27 9.11 -0.10
CA VAL A 361 8.68 8.70 -0.07
C VAL A 361 8.88 7.55 -1.06
N PRO A 362 9.86 7.63 -1.98
CA PRO A 362 10.18 6.54 -2.89
C PRO A 362 10.74 5.33 -2.15
N VAL A 363 10.63 4.16 -2.78
CA VAL A 363 11.33 2.96 -2.31
C VAL A 363 12.82 3.15 -2.58
N VAL A 364 13.63 3.14 -1.51
CA VAL A 364 15.08 3.26 -1.61
C VAL A 364 15.70 1.93 -1.23
N GLU A 365 16.21 1.19 -2.22
CA GLU A 365 16.77 -0.15 -2.04
C GLU A 365 17.77 -0.18 -0.89
N ASN A 366 17.58 -1.12 0.04
CA ASN A 366 18.40 -1.31 1.24
C ASN A 366 18.40 -0.12 2.23
N GLY A 367 17.58 0.91 1.99
CA GLY A 367 17.35 2.02 2.90
C GLY A 367 16.33 1.67 3.98
N ALA A 368 16.23 2.54 4.99
CA ALA A 368 15.24 2.41 6.05
C ALA A 368 14.57 3.74 6.39
N LEU A 369 13.24 3.72 6.48
CA LEU A 369 12.41 4.85 6.85
C LEU A 369 12.03 4.77 8.33
N PHE A 370 12.17 5.87 9.05
CA PHE A 370 11.84 5.97 10.46
C PHE A 370 10.93 7.15 10.76
N TRP A 371 9.92 6.93 11.61
CA TRP A 371 9.05 7.99 12.12
C TRP A 371 8.45 7.67 13.50
N TRP A 372 8.04 8.73 14.19
CA TRP A 372 7.36 8.64 15.49
C TRP A 372 5.85 8.60 15.30
N ASN A 373 5.21 7.50 15.71
CA ASN A 373 3.76 7.32 15.65
C ASN A 373 3.01 8.08 16.74
N LEU A 374 3.68 8.40 17.84
CA LEU A 374 3.11 9.12 18.97
C LEU A 374 3.83 10.46 19.18
N HIS A 375 3.08 11.48 19.60
CA HIS A 375 3.66 12.69 20.16
C HIS A 375 4.33 12.37 21.51
N ARG A 376 5.19 13.29 21.99
CA ARG A 376 5.81 13.18 23.33
C ARG A 376 4.79 13.04 24.45
N ASN A 377 3.56 13.52 24.23
CA ASN A 377 2.47 13.41 25.19
C ASN A 377 1.77 12.02 25.17
N GLY A 378 2.19 11.08 24.31
CA GLY A 378 1.63 9.73 24.16
C GLY A 378 0.38 9.64 23.27
N GLN A 379 -0.12 10.77 22.74
CA GLN A 379 -1.22 10.76 21.78
C GLN A 379 -0.73 10.34 20.40
N GLY A 380 -1.61 9.66 19.66
CA GLY A 380 -1.38 9.30 18.27
C GLY A 380 -1.12 10.54 17.42
N ASN A 381 -0.05 10.48 16.62
CA ASN A 381 0.26 11.54 15.67
C ASN A 381 -0.57 11.34 14.40
N VAL A 382 -1.55 12.21 14.17
CA VAL A 382 -2.44 12.09 13.01
C VAL A 382 -1.69 12.27 11.68
N ASP A 383 -0.59 13.03 11.67
CA ASP A 383 0.18 13.29 10.45
C ASP A 383 0.94 12.05 9.95
N THR A 384 0.98 10.97 10.74
CA THR A 384 1.56 9.68 10.32
C THR A 384 0.54 8.73 9.70
N LEU A 385 -0.66 9.21 9.34
CA LEU A 385 -1.56 8.43 8.50
C LEU A 385 -0.85 8.15 7.18
N HIS A 386 -0.57 6.89 6.91
CA HIS A 386 0.26 6.51 5.78
C HIS A 386 -0.28 5.29 5.04
N ALA A 387 0.17 5.13 3.80
CA ALA A 387 -0.24 4.05 2.92
C ALA A 387 0.95 3.57 2.07
N GLY A 388 0.90 2.31 1.64
CA GLY A 388 1.76 1.80 0.59
C GLY A 388 1.06 1.93 -0.75
N CYS A 389 1.52 2.82 -1.62
CA CYS A 389 1.03 2.95 -2.99
C CYS A 389 1.18 1.62 -3.75
N PRO A 390 0.28 1.29 -4.69
CA PRO A 390 0.34 0.03 -5.40
C PRO A 390 1.64 -0.08 -6.21
N VAL A 391 2.23 -1.26 -6.27
CA VAL A 391 3.42 -1.48 -7.11
C VAL A 391 2.99 -1.60 -8.57
N ILE A 392 3.61 -0.83 -9.46
CA ILE A 392 3.36 -0.92 -10.90
C ILE A 392 4.29 -1.98 -11.49
N VAL A 393 5.60 -1.84 -11.25
CA VAL A 393 6.63 -2.75 -11.74
C VAL A 393 7.63 -3.04 -10.63
N GLY A 394 7.98 -4.32 -10.50
CA GLY A 394 8.87 -4.86 -9.47
C GLY A 394 8.14 -5.61 -8.38
N ASP A 395 8.91 -6.00 -7.37
CA ASP A 395 8.42 -6.65 -6.16
C ASP A 395 8.89 -5.86 -4.95
N LYS A 396 7.96 -5.24 -4.21
CA LYS A 396 8.30 -4.48 -3.02
C LYS A 396 8.42 -5.41 -1.82
N TRP A 397 9.62 -5.48 -1.25
CA TRP A 397 9.86 -6.18 0.01
C TRP A 397 10.14 -5.15 1.10
N GLY A 398 9.33 -5.18 2.15
CA GLY A 398 9.50 -4.38 3.35
C GLY A 398 9.77 -5.26 4.56
N MET A 399 10.56 -4.78 5.50
CA MET A 399 10.63 -5.33 6.85
C MET A 399 10.25 -4.24 7.84
N ILE A 400 9.21 -4.48 8.63
CA ILE A 400 8.67 -3.50 9.58
C ILE A 400 9.05 -3.94 10.99
N VAL A 401 9.67 -3.01 11.71
CA VAL A 401 9.96 -3.12 13.14
C VAL A 401 9.15 -2.06 13.84
N VAL A 402 8.38 -2.48 14.85
CA VAL A 402 7.57 -1.55 15.64
C VAL A 402 8.04 -1.61 17.09
N SER A 403 8.44 -0.45 17.62
CA SER A 403 9.20 -0.35 18.87
C SER A 403 8.69 0.79 19.77
N PRO A 404 8.92 0.71 21.09
CA PRO A 404 8.32 -0.23 21.99
C PRO A 404 6.98 0.26 22.52
N ILE A 405 6.36 -0.57 23.34
CA ILE A 405 4.99 -0.42 23.78
C ILE A 405 4.95 0.20 25.20
N ILE A 406 4.55 1.48 25.31
CA ILE A 406 4.52 2.16 26.63
C ILE A 406 3.23 1.80 27.35
N SER A 407 3.34 1.17 28.54
CA SER A 407 2.20 1.01 29.43
C SER A 407 1.74 2.38 29.95
N LYS A 408 0.43 2.58 30.11
CA LYS A 408 -0.14 3.84 30.65
C LYS A 408 0.50 4.24 32.01
N ALA A 409 0.96 3.27 32.79
CA ALA A 409 1.59 3.46 34.10
C ALA A 409 3.02 4.02 34.02
N THR A 410 3.83 3.59 33.04
CA THR A 410 5.19 4.09 32.83
C THR A 410 5.18 5.57 32.42
N TYR A 411 4.11 6.04 31.78
CA TYR A 411 3.98 7.43 31.35
C TYR A 411 3.62 8.40 32.49
N ILE A 412 2.89 7.97 33.52
CA ILE A 412 2.62 8.79 34.72
C ILE A 412 3.94 9.11 35.45
N ALA A 413 4.89 8.18 35.44
CA ALA A 413 6.22 8.37 36.00
C ALA A 413 7.01 9.49 35.31
N PHE A 414 6.88 9.66 33.99
CA PHE A 414 7.55 10.76 33.25
C PHE A 414 6.88 12.13 33.40
N LYS A 415 5.67 12.20 33.99
CA LYS A 415 4.91 13.45 34.18
C LYS A 415 5.07 14.08 35.57
N LEU A 416 5.57 13.34 36.56
CA LEU A 416 5.68 13.86 37.92
C LEU A 416 6.99 14.64 38.09
N PRO A 417 6.97 15.86 38.66
CA PRO A 417 8.19 16.48 39.16
C PRO A 417 8.85 15.54 40.18
N ILE A 418 10.18 15.59 40.27
CA ILE A 418 11.02 14.68 41.09
C ILE A 418 10.50 14.53 42.54
N SER A 419 9.83 15.57 43.08
CA SER A 419 9.19 15.56 44.40
C SER A 419 7.99 14.60 44.53
N GLY A 420 7.20 14.39 43.47
CA GLY A 420 6.07 13.46 43.47
C GLY A 420 6.48 11.99 43.42
N PHE A 421 7.68 11.71 42.89
CA PHE A 421 8.23 10.35 42.76
C PHE A 421 8.60 9.73 44.11
N MET A 422 9.13 10.55 45.05
CA MET A 422 9.50 10.10 46.40
C MET A 422 8.29 9.71 47.27
N SER A 423 7.09 10.24 46.97
CA SER A 423 5.88 9.91 47.73
C SER A 423 5.27 8.57 47.34
N MET A 424 5.39 8.12 46.08
CA MET A 424 4.88 6.82 45.63
C MET A 424 5.87 5.66 45.91
N ALA A 425 7.18 5.94 45.96
CA ALA A 425 8.19 4.92 46.25
C ALA A 425 8.13 4.38 47.69
N ARG A 426 7.45 5.07 48.62
CA ARG A 426 7.26 4.59 50.00
C ARG A 426 6.10 3.60 50.17
N SER A 427 5.22 3.45 49.18
CA SER A 427 3.99 2.66 49.30
C SER A 427 3.91 1.46 48.36
N SER A 428 4.96 1.15 47.59
CA SER A 428 5.01 -0.04 46.74
C SER A 428 6.45 -0.52 46.60
N ASN A 429 6.69 -1.82 46.79
CA ASN A 429 7.98 -2.51 46.58
C ASN A 429 8.39 -2.52 45.09
N ILE A 430 8.59 -1.33 44.51
CA ILE A 430 9.17 -1.13 43.17
C ILE A 430 10.47 -0.37 43.39
N VAL A 431 11.49 -1.10 43.86
CA VAL A 431 12.87 -0.62 43.88
C VAL A 431 13.69 -1.58 43.05
N VAL A 432 13.78 -1.34 41.73
CA VAL A 432 14.92 -1.72 40.88
C VAL A 432 14.88 -0.82 39.63
N ALA A 433 16.07 -0.40 39.17
CA ALA A 433 16.36 0.33 37.93
C ALA A 433 16.35 1.87 37.97
N LEU A 434 17.16 2.45 38.86
CA LEU A 434 17.85 3.74 38.62
C LEU A 434 19.05 3.91 39.58
N ILE A 435 19.96 2.95 39.57
CA ILE A 435 21.32 3.11 40.12
C ILE A 435 22.27 2.51 39.09
N LEU A 436 22.55 3.22 37.99
CA LEU A 436 23.73 3.04 37.12
C LEU A 436 23.89 4.24 36.17
N ARG A 437 23.65 5.47 36.66
CA ARG A 437 23.95 6.74 35.96
C ARG A 437 24.11 7.87 36.97
N ASN A 438 25.00 7.71 37.95
CA ASN A 438 25.45 8.84 38.76
C ASN A 438 26.74 8.54 39.55
N GLU A 439 27.76 8.02 38.88
CA GLU A 439 29.15 8.16 39.35
C GLU A 439 30.04 8.45 38.15
N GLU A 440 30.06 9.72 37.74
CA GLU A 440 31.23 10.40 37.14
C GLU A 440 30.82 11.84 36.82
N SER A 441 30.85 12.69 37.84
CA SER A 441 31.14 14.14 37.74
C SER A 441 30.86 14.78 39.09
N ASN A 442 31.91 14.89 39.92
CA ASN A 442 32.18 16.06 40.74
C ASN A 442 33.48 15.86 41.52
N SER A 443 34.58 16.37 40.96
CA SER A 443 35.63 16.93 41.78
C SER A 443 35.11 18.19 42.48
N PRO A 444 35.51 18.45 43.73
CA PRO A 444 36.24 19.69 43.95
C PRO A 444 37.44 19.54 44.89
N PHE A 445 38.41 20.44 44.67
CA PHE A 445 39.57 20.73 45.50
C PHE A 445 39.29 20.94 47.00
N LYS A 446 40.30 20.53 47.81
CA LYS A 446 40.76 20.98 49.16
C LYS A 446 41.06 19.73 50.01
N ALA A 447 42.23 19.53 50.61
CA ALA A 447 43.38 20.38 50.94
C ALA A 447 44.70 19.62 50.70
#